data_AF-A0A1F7NIC2-F1
#
_entry.id   AF-A0A1F7NIC2-F1
#
_cell.length_a   1.000
_cell.length_b   1.000
_cell.length_c   1.000
_cell.angle_alpha   90.00
_cell.angle_beta   90.00
_cell.angle_gamma   90.00
#
_symmetry.space_group_name_H-M   'P 1'
#
loop_
_entity.id
_entity.type
_entity.pdbx_description
1 polymer ?
#
loop_
_entity_poly.entity_id
_entity_poly.type
_entity_poly.pdbx_seq_one_letter_code
_entity_poly.pdbx_strand_id
1 'polypeptide(L)'
;YYHTHSVFLRHYQVTGAYPNDFANWVASQVRDQVLGERLAVVDPFAFGSLESLRDELVSIIDHHIATLHPVPRVVFGDPFFFVQSHVIEVPTGLEARTLGEFRQCLAEVDASSIYFHALESKVRRGHPRGDFADWIGQAHGRESLGEEIARINPYLGGLEEIRVRMLRLLDAALGGEAQRGGR
;
A
#
# COMPACT_ATOMS: atom_id res chain seq x y z
N TYR A 1 1.80 -2.93 11.46
CA TYR A 1 1.32 -3.41 10.15
C TYR A 1 -0.18 -3.27 10.00
N TYR A 2 -1.00 -3.99 10.80
CA TYR A 2 -2.47 -4.00 10.70
C TYR A 2 -3.09 -2.58 10.65
N HIS A 3 -2.78 -1.74 11.63
CA HIS A 3 -3.38 -0.40 11.75
C HIS A 3 -2.95 0.63 10.70
N THR A 4 -2.02 0.29 9.80
CA THR A 4 -1.49 1.21 8.79
C THR A 4 -1.54 0.62 7.38
N HIS A 5 -0.83 -0.46 7.12
CA HIS A 5 -0.65 -1.01 5.78
C HIS A 5 -1.84 -1.82 5.28
N SER A 6 -2.47 -2.61 6.15
CA SER A 6 -3.51 -3.56 5.73
C SER A 6 -4.86 -2.90 5.44
N VAL A 7 -4.97 -1.56 5.52
CA VAL A 7 -6.20 -0.83 5.19
C VAL A 7 -6.73 -1.21 3.79
N PHE A 8 -5.84 -1.43 2.82
CA PHE A 8 -6.18 -1.84 1.46
C PHE A 8 -6.74 -3.27 1.35
N LEU A 9 -6.38 -4.16 2.27
CA LEU A 9 -6.95 -5.52 2.34
C LEU A 9 -8.23 -5.59 3.15
N ARG A 10 -8.30 -4.81 4.23
CA ARG A 10 -9.42 -4.86 5.19
C ARG A 10 -10.68 -4.22 4.65
N HIS A 11 -10.54 -3.25 3.74
CA HIS A 11 -11.63 -2.38 3.36
C HIS A 11 -11.70 -2.21 1.84
N TYR A 12 -12.46 -3.08 1.18
CA TYR A 12 -12.85 -2.92 -0.23
C TYR A 12 -13.59 -1.58 -0.49
N GLN A 13 -14.14 -0.97 0.57
CA GLN A 13 -14.71 0.37 0.57
C GLN A 13 -14.21 1.10 1.83
N VAL A 14 -13.51 2.21 1.63
CA VAL A 14 -12.86 3.05 2.66
C VAL A 14 -13.76 3.23 3.89
N THR A 15 -13.37 2.69 5.05
CA THR A 15 -14.06 2.94 6.33
C THR A 15 -13.15 3.78 7.22
N GLY A 16 -13.24 5.08 7.02
CA GLY A 16 -12.51 6.11 7.76
C GLY A 16 -12.22 7.33 6.89
N ALA A 17 -12.27 8.53 7.47
CA ALA A 17 -11.85 9.75 6.76
C ALA A 17 -10.33 9.78 6.53
N TYR A 18 -9.59 8.95 7.28
CA TYR A 18 -8.13 8.90 7.26
C TYR A 18 -7.59 7.52 6.83
N PRO A 19 -6.35 7.46 6.30
CA PRO A 19 -5.78 6.25 5.72
C PRO A 19 -5.20 5.26 6.74
N ASN A 20 -5.23 5.57 8.04
CA ASN A 20 -4.77 4.67 9.10
C ASN A 20 -5.65 4.73 10.36
N ASP A 21 -5.64 3.66 11.14
CA ASP A 21 -6.56 3.50 12.29
C ASP A 21 -6.24 4.47 13.42
N PHE A 22 -4.95 4.84 13.61
CA PHE A 22 -4.53 5.79 14.65
C PHE A 22 -5.12 7.18 14.39
N ALA A 23 -4.99 7.67 13.16
CA ALA A 23 -5.56 8.95 12.74
C ALA A 23 -7.09 8.95 12.89
N ASN A 24 -7.78 7.89 12.44
CA ASN A 24 -9.22 7.77 12.58
C ASN A 24 -9.65 7.77 14.06
N TRP A 25 -8.96 7.02 14.92
CA TRP A 25 -9.29 6.93 16.33
C TRP A 25 -9.05 8.25 17.06
N VAL A 26 -7.92 8.91 16.81
CA VAL A 26 -7.62 10.22 17.42
C VAL A 26 -8.66 11.26 17.01
N ALA A 27 -8.98 11.34 15.71
CA ALA A 27 -9.94 12.33 15.23
C ALA A 27 -11.38 12.08 15.74
N SER A 28 -11.78 10.81 15.91
CA SER A 28 -13.16 10.45 16.30
C SER A 28 -13.37 10.32 17.81
N GLN A 29 -12.47 9.62 18.51
CA GLN A 29 -12.62 9.29 19.93
C GLN A 29 -11.95 10.33 20.84
N VAL A 30 -10.77 10.83 20.46
CA VAL A 30 -10.09 11.91 21.20
C VAL A 30 -10.66 13.28 20.81
N ARG A 31 -11.26 13.39 19.62
CA ARG A 31 -11.73 14.63 18.98
C ARG A 31 -10.62 15.65 18.73
N ASP A 32 -9.41 15.16 18.50
CA ASP A 32 -8.26 15.97 18.15
C ASP A 32 -7.99 15.87 16.64
N GLN A 33 -8.61 16.75 15.86
CA GLN A 33 -8.45 16.72 14.40
C GLN A 33 -7.03 17.07 13.97
N VAL A 34 -6.33 17.93 14.72
CA VAL A 34 -4.96 18.34 14.38
C VAL A 34 -4.01 17.16 14.46
N LEU A 35 -4.06 16.39 15.56
CA LEU A 35 -3.25 15.18 15.67
C LEU A 35 -3.70 14.11 14.67
N GLY A 36 -5.02 13.97 14.45
CA GLY A 36 -5.56 13.06 13.44
C GLY A 36 -4.99 13.33 12.05
N GLU A 37 -4.97 14.58 11.60
CA GLU A 37 -4.40 14.99 10.31
C GLU A 37 -2.89 14.75 10.23
N ARG A 38 -2.14 15.09 11.29
CA ARG A 38 -0.69 14.83 11.34
C ARG A 38 -0.37 13.36 11.18
N LEU A 39 -1.11 12.48 11.85
CA LEU A 39 -0.97 11.03 11.72
C LEU A 39 -1.42 10.52 10.36
N ALA A 40 -2.39 11.16 9.72
CA ALA A 40 -2.93 10.75 8.43
C ALA A 40 -1.96 10.98 7.26
N VAL A 41 -1.09 11.99 7.34
CA VAL A 41 -0.11 12.32 6.29
C VAL A 41 1.04 11.30 6.23
N VAL A 42 1.24 10.50 7.27
CA VAL A 42 2.30 9.50 7.32
C VAL A 42 2.02 8.38 6.31
N ASP A 43 2.85 8.29 5.28
CA ASP A 43 2.83 7.19 4.30
C ASP A 43 3.58 5.97 4.85
N PRO A 44 2.90 4.88 5.27
CA PRO A 44 3.56 3.65 5.71
C PRO A 44 4.57 3.06 4.72
N PHE A 45 4.36 3.22 3.41
CA PHE A 45 5.23 2.64 2.39
C PHE A 45 6.51 3.46 2.15
N ALA A 46 6.62 4.66 2.72
CA ALA A 46 7.83 5.48 2.67
C ALA A 46 8.93 5.00 3.64
N PHE A 47 8.62 4.04 4.51
CA PHE A 47 9.51 3.54 5.56
C PHE A 47 10.08 2.18 5.20
N GLY A 48 11.39 1.99 5.36
CA GLY A 48 12.07 0.72 5.11
C GLY A 48 11.84 -0.35 6.19
N SER A 49 11.16 -0.02 7.28
CA SER A 49 10.84 -0.94 8.37
C SER A 49 9.61 -0.50 9.17
N LEU A 50 8.94 -1.45 9.82
CA LEU A 50 7.83 -1.16 10.73
C LEU A 50 8.30 -0.42 11.99
N GLU A 51 9.54 -0.64 12.40
CA GLU A 51 10.20 0.04 13.51
C GLU A 51 10.34 1.53 13.21
N SER A 52 10.90 1.89 12.05
CA SER A 52 11.03 3.30 11.65
C SER A 52 9.68 4.01 11.51
N LEU A 53 8.65 3.31 11.02
CA LEU A 53 7.29 3.86 10.97
C LEU A 53 6.73 4.09 12.39
N ARG A 54 6.95 3.13 13.30
CA ARG A 54 6.50 3.26 14.70
C ARG A 54 7.14 4.46 15.36
N ASP A 55 8.45 4.64 15.19
CA ASP A 55 9.20 5.74 15.79
C ASP A 55 8.68 7.10 15.31
N GLU A 56 8.35 7.23 14.01
CA GLU A 56 7.73 8.43 13.46
C GLU A 56 6.35 8.71 14.09
N LEU A 57 5.48 7.70 14.16
CA LEU A 57 4.14 7.86 14.75
C LEU A 57 4.22 8.28 16.22
N VAL A 58 5.12 7.67 17.00
CA VAL A 58 5.35 8.02 18.41
C VAL A 58 5.89 9.44 18.50
N SER A 59 6.86 9.81 17.68
CA SER A 59 7.42 11.17 17.64
C SER A 59 6.33 12.22 17.40
N ILE A 60 5.43 12.00 16.43
CA ILE A 60 4.30 12.91 16.15
C ILE A 60 3.40 13.07 17.38
N ILE A 61 3.06 11.96 18.04
CA ILE A 61 2.20 11.96 19.23
C ILE A 61 2.89 12.69 20.39
N ASP A 62 4.15 12.38 20.67
CA ASP A 62 4.92 12.97 21.77
C ASP A 62 5.08 14.49 21.60
N HIS A 63 5.45 14.93 20.39
CA HIS A 63 5.54 16.36 20.08
C HIS A 63 4.19 17.06 20.26
N HIS A 64 3.09 16.41 19.86
CA HIS A 64 1.76 17.00 20.01
C HIS A 64 1.35 17.12 21.48
N ILE A 65 1.47 16.04 22.25
CA ILE A 65 1.14 16.02 23.68
C ILE A 65 1.98 17.04 24.46
N ALA A 66 3.26 17.20 24.11
CA ALA A 66 4.14 18.18 24.75
C ALA A 66 3.67 19.64 24.60
N THR A 67 2.81 19.93 23.62
CA THR A 67 2.22 21.27 23.44
C THR A 67 0.91 21.49 24.21
N LEU A 68 0.34 20.43 24.79
CA LEU A 68 -0.97 20.47 25.46
C LEU A 68 -0.82 20.59 26.98
N HIS A 69 -1.29 21.71 27.54
CA HIS A 69 -1.34 21.93 28.98
C HIS A 69 -2.69 22.54 29.40
N PRO A 70 -3.58 21.78 30.07
CA PRO A 70 -3.44 20.37 30.46
C PRO A 70 -3.65 19.39 29.29
N VAL A 71 -3.10 18.18 29.40
CA VAL A 71 -3.35 17.09 28.43
C VAL A 71 -4.81 16.62 28.56
N PRO A 72 -5.59 16.59 27.46
CA PRO A 72 -6.98 16.15 27.48
C PRO A 72 -7.10 14.69 27.94
N ARG A 73 -8.14 14.39 28.72
CA ARG A 73 -8.55 13.01 29.02
C ARG A 73 -9.70 12.62 28.11
N VAL A 74 -9.63 11.43 27.52
CA VAL A 74 -10.75 10.82 26.81
C VAL A 74 -11.70 10.25 27.86
N VAL A 75 -12.77 10.98 28.16
CA VAL A 75 -13.79 10.57 29.16
C VAL A 75 -14.95 9.83 28.49
N PHE A 76 -15.25 10.17 27.24
CA PHE A 76 -16.33 9.58 26.45
C PHE A 76 -15.77 9.21 25.07
N GLY A 77 -15.28 7.97 24.94
CA GLY A 77 -14.74 7.41 23.71
C GLY A 77 -14.39 5.95 23.88
N ASP A 78 -14.44 5.19 22.80
CA ASP A 78 -14.04 3.79 22.80
C ASP A 78 -12.51 3.67 22.91
N PRO A 79 -11.97 2.68 23.66
CA PRO A 79 -10.53 2.46 23.74
C PRO A 79 -9.97 2.06 22.37
N PHE A 80 -8.69 2.38 22.14
CA PHE A 80 -7.98 1.87 20.97
C PHE A 80 -7.59 0.40 21.22
N PHE A 81 -8.00 -0.50 20.33
CA PHE A 81 -7.63 -1.91 20.38
C PHE A 81 -6.43 -2.16 19.48
N PHE A 82 -5.31 -2.58 20.08
CA PHE A 82 -4.14 -3.02 19.33
C PHE A 82 -4.36 -4.44 18.79
N VAL A 83 -4.27 -4.58 17.48
CA VAL A 83 -4.47 -5.85 16.76
C VAL A 83 -3.20 -6.19 16.00
N GLN A 84 -2.78 -7.45 16.14
CA GLN A 84 -1.72 -8.04 15.34
C GLN A 84 -2.33 -8.90 14.23
N SER A 85 -1.76 -8.80 13.02
CA SER A 85 -2.14 -9.62 11.88
C SER A 85 -0.96 -10.39 11.34
N HIS A 86 -1.23 -11.54 10.75
CA HIS A 86 -0.26 -12.36 10.04
C HIS A 86 -0.73 -12.54 8.60
N VAL A 87 0.18 -12.34 7.64
CA VAL A 87 -0.07 -12.64 6.23
C VAL A 87 0.16 -14.13 6.02
N ILE A 88 -0.81 -14.81 5.41
CA ILE A 88 -0.70 -16.22 5.04
C ILE A 88 -0.68 -16.27 3.52
N GLU A 89 0.37 -16.87 2.97
CA GLU A 89 0.54 -17.05 1.54
C GLU A 89 -0.29 -18.25 1.07
N VAL A 90 -1.13 -18.02 0.07
CA VAL A 90 -1.96 -19.06 -0.55
C VAL A 90 -1.67 -19.08 -2.04
N PRO A 91 -1.20 -20.21 -2.61
CA PRO A 91 -0.96 -20.31 -4.05
C PRO A 91 -2.25 -20.11 -4.85
N THR A 92 -2.21 -19.22 -5.84
CA THR A 92 -3.35 -18.96 -6.74
C THR A 92 -3.46 -20.00 -7.86
N GLY A 93 -2.38 -20.74 -8.14
CA GLY A 93 -2.26 -21.63 -9.29
C GLY A 93 -2.03 -20.90 -10.62
N LEU A 94 -1.91 -19.57 -10.61
CA LEU A 94 -1.59 -18.77 -11.78
C LEU A 94 -0.08 -18.61 -11.91
N GLU A 95 0.46 -18.90 -13.08
CA GLU A 95 1.87 -18.72 -13.42
C GLU A 95 2.00 -17.92 -14.72
N ALA A 96 3.03 -17.06 -14.77
CA ALA A 96 3.36 -16.29 -15.96
C ALA A 96 4.86 -16.37 -16.24
N ARG A 97 5.21 -16.63 -17.50
CA ARG A 97 6.58 -16.69 -18.03
C ARG A 97 6.86 -15.60 -19.06
N THR A 98 5.82 -14.91 -19.52
CA THR A 98 5.90 -13.80 -20.46
C THR A 98 5.08 -12.61 -19.97
N LEU A 99 5.35 -11.42 -20.50
CA LEU A 99 4.54 -10.23 -20.19
C LEU A 99 3.08 -10.37 -20.65
N GLY A 100 2.84 -11.09 -21.75
CA GLY A 100 1.49 -11.39 -22.22
C GLY A 100 0.72 -12.27 -21.23
N GLU A 101 1.35 -13.36 -20.77
CA GLU A 101 0.78 -14.24 -19.73
C GLU A 101 0.57 -13.47 -18.41
N PHE A 102 1.56 -12.66 -18.00
CA PHE A 102 1.44 -11.85 -16.79
C PHE A 102 0.25 -10.89 -16.86
N ARG A 103 0.08 -10.21 -18.00
CA ARG A 103 -1.07 -9.33 -18.25
C ARG A 103 -2.39 -10.10 -18.14
N GLN A 104 -2.47 -11.31 -18.68
CA GLN A 104 -3.66 -12.16 -18.59
C GLN A 104 -3.93 -12.56 -17.13
N CYS A 105 -2.94 -13.10 -16.42
CA CYS A 105 -3.07 -13.46 -15.01
C CYS A 105 -3.45 -12.26 -14.14
N LEU A 106 -2.85 -11.09 -14.38
CA LEU A 106 -3.15 -9.86 -13.64
C LEU A 106 -4.59 -9.37 -13.86
N ALA A 107 -5.21 -9.69 -15.00
CA ALA A 107 -6.61 -9.35 -15.25
C ALA A 107 -7.59 -10.21 -14.42
N GLU A 108 -7.19 -11.41 -14.02
CA GLU A 108 -8.07 -12.42 -13.41
C GLU A 108 -7.79 -12.67 -11.92
N VAL A 109 -6.54 -12.45 -11.47
CA VAL A 109 -6.12 -12.75 -10.10
C VAL A 109 -6.93 -11.97 -9.05
N ASP A 110 -7.10 -12.49 -7.84
CA ASP A 110 -7.77 -11.71 -6.78
C ASP A 110 -6.99 -10.45 -6.38
N ALA A 111 -7.70 -9.40 -5.97
CA ALA A 111 -7.11 -8.14 -5.51
C ALA A 111 -6.08 -8.33 -4.38
N SER A 112 -6.27 -9.33 -3.52
CA SER A 112 -5.31 -9.66 -2.46
C SER A 112 -3.93 -10.04 -2.99
N SER A 113 -3.85 -10.67 -4.17
CA SER A 113 -2.56 -10.98 -4.81
C SER A 113 -1.87 -9.72 -5.32
N ILE A 114 -2.65 -8.74 -5.80
CA ILE A 114 -2.11 -7.42 -6.18
C ILE A 114 -1.56 -6.72 -4.96
N TYR A 115 -2.30 -6.71 -3.85
CA TYR A 115 -1.79 -6.18 -2.60
C TYR A 115 -0.50 -6.89 -2.18
N PHE A 116 -0.49 -8.22 -2.19
CA PHE A 116 0.64 -9.03 -1.74
C PHE A 116 1.92 -8.73 -2.55
N HIS A 117 1.81 -8.72 -3.87
CA HIS A 117 2.96 -8.57 -4.76
C HIS A 117 3.34 -7.13 -5.08
N ALA A 118 2.41 -6.17 -5.04
CA ALA A 118 2.69 -4.77 -5.39
C ALA A 118 2.90 -3.85 -4.18
N LEU A 119 2.32 -4.19 -3.01
CA LEU A 119 2.34 -3.33 -1.83
C LEU A 119 3.04 -3.98 -0.64
N GLU A 120 2.57 -5.14 -0.19
CA GLU A 120 3.15 -5.82 0.98
C GLU A 120 4.61 -6.21 0.76
N SER A 121 4.93 -6.66 -0.46
CA SER A 121 6.30 -6.93 -0.91
C SER A 121 7.29 -5.78 -0.70
N LYS A 122 6.84 -4.51 -0.77
CA LYS A 122 7.69 -3.33 -0.55
C LYS A 122 8.21 -3.24 0.88
N VAL A 123 7.48 -3.81 1.83
CA VAL A 123 7.84 -3.87 3.25
C VAL A 123 8.75 -5.07 3.53
N ARG A 124 8.69 -6.11 2.69
CA ARG A 124 9.60 -7.26 2.78
C ARG A 124 10.98 -6.89 2.27
N ARG A 125 12.02 -7.36 2.97
CA ARG A 125 13.42 -7.10 2.59
C ARG A 125 13.68 -7.63 1.17
N GLY A 126 14.23 -6.78 0.31
CA GLY A 126 14.70 -7.16 -1.03
C GLY A 126 13.86 -6.66 -2.20
N HIS A 127 12.65 -6.12 -1.96
CA HIS A 127 11.72 -5.73 -3.03
C HIS A 127 11.17 -4.31 -2.87
N PRO A 128 12.01 -3.25 -2.78
CA PRO A 128 11.54 -1.88 -2.53
C PRO A 128 10.58 -1.34 -3.60
N ARG A 129 10.60 -1.93 -4.80
CA ARG A 129 9.71 -1.58 -5.92
C ARG A 129 8.46 -2.48 -5.99
N GLY A 130 8.46 -3.58 -5.26
CA GLY A 130 7.48 -4.65 -5.27
C GLY A 130 7.80 -5.75 -6.29
N ASP A 131 7.33 -6.96 -6.02
CA ASP A 131 7.63 -8.18 -6.79
C ASP A 131 7.34 -8.03 -8.28
N PHE A 132 6.18 -7.44 -8.64
CA PHE A 132 5.79 -7.27 -10.04
C PHE A 132 6.73 -6.32 -10.79
N ALA A 133 7.08 -5.19 -10.18
CA ALA A 133 7.99 -4.23 -10.78
C ALA A 133 9.39 -4.82 -10.95
N ASP A 134 9.87 -5.56 -9.94
CA ASP A 134 11.17 -6.21 -9.99
C ASP A 134 11.23 -7.32 -11.04
N TRP A 135 10.20 -8.17 -11.14
CA TRP A 135 10.13 -9.22 -12.15
C TRP A 135 10.09 -8.65 -13.57
N ILE A 136 9.31 -7.60 -13.82
CA ILE A 136 9.23 -6.94 -15.13
C ILE A 136 10.56 -6.26 -15.49
N GLY A 137 11.17 -5.55 -14.54
CA GLY A 137 12.42 -4.85 -14.75
C GLY A 137 13.58 -5.80 -14.99
N GLN A 138 13.80 -6.74 -14.06
CA GLN A 138 14.98 -7.58 -14.02
C GLN A 138 14.83 -8.84 -14.89
N ALA A 139 13.75 -9.60 -14.73
CA ALA A 139 13.59 -10.89 -15.42
C ALA A 139 13.21 -10.71 -16.90
N HIS A 140 12.50 -9.62 -17.23
CA HIS A 140 12.11 -9.31 -18.61
C HIS A 140 12.92 -8.18 -19.27
N GLY A 141 13.89 -7.59 -18.57
CA GLY A 141 14.76 -6.54 -19.10
C GLY A 141 14.02 -5.24 -19.44
N ARG A 142 12.91 -4.94 -18.74
CA ARG A 142 12.07 -3.76 -19.00
C ARG A 142 12.05 -2.79 -17.84
N GLU A 143 13.23 -2.26 -17.55
CA GLU A 143 13.45 -1.39 -16.40
C GLU A 143 12.49 -0.19 -16.38
N SER A 144 12.27 0.47 -17.52
CA SER A 144 11.35 1.62 -17.58
C SER A 144 9.91 1.25 -17.21
N LEU A 145 9.42 0.09 -17.67
CA LEU A 145 8.08 -0.38 -17.35
C LEU A 145 7.97 -0.79 -15.88
N GLY A 146 9.01 -1.44 -15.35
CA GLY A 146 9.10 -1.76 -13.92
C GLY A 146 9.05 -0.50 -13.05
N GLU A 147 9.78 0.56 -13.43
CA GLU A 147 9.75 1.84 -12.74
C GLU A 147 8.40 2.56 -12.81
N GLU A 148 7.71 2.48 -13.96
CA GLU A 148 6.35 3.04 -14.10
C GLU A 148 5.35 2.31 -13.21
N ILE A 149 5.43 0.98 -13.14
CA ILE A 149 4.58 0.16 -12.25
C ILE A 149 4.89 0.44 -10.78
N ALA A 150 6.17 0.56 -10.41
CA ALA A 150 6.58 0.85 -9.03
C ALA A 150 6.04 2.20 -8.51
N ARG A 151 5.87 3.18 -9.41
CA ARG A 151 5.38 4.54 -9.13
C ARG A 151 3.86 4.66 -9.00
N ILE A 152 3.10 3.58 -9.23
CA ILE A 152 1.65 3.60 -9.04
C ILE A 152 1.35 3.90 -7.57
N ASN A 153 0.67 5.02 -7.34
CA ASN A 153 0.28 5.46 -6.02
C ASN A 153 -0.91 4.61 -5.50
N PRO A 154 -0.75 3.86 -4.40
CA PRO A 154 -1.80 2.99 -3.88
C PRO A 154 -3.02 3.73 -3.30
N TYR A 155 -2.85 4.99 -2.89
CA TYR A 155 -3.93 5.80 -2.30
C TYR A 155 -4.92 6.34 -3.34
N LEU A 156 -4.63 6.20 -4.62
CA LEU A 156 -5.52 6.60 -5.69
C LEU A 156 -6.38 5.40 -6.13
N GLY A 157 -7.54 5.22 -5.50
CA GLY A 157 -8.61 4.33 -5.98
C GLY A 157 -8.54 2.85 -5.56
N GLY A 158 -7.59 2.47 -4.70
CA GLY A 158 -7.51 1.12 -4.14
C GLY A 158 -6.95 0.06 -5.11
N LEU A 159 -7.08 -1.22 -4.74
CA LEU A 159 -6.39 -2.33 -5.43
C LEU A 159 -6.86 -2.54 -6.88
N GLU A 160 -8.14 -2.35 -7.15
CA GLU A 160 -8.67 -2.48 -8.52
C GLU A 160 -8.22 -1.33 -9.43
N GLU A 161 -8.08 -0.11 -8.91
CA GLU A 161 -7.51 0.99 -9.69
C GLU A 161 -6.00 0.74 -9.95
N ILE A 162 -5.27 0.16 -8.98
CA ILE A 162 -3.89 -0.31 -9.21
C ILE A 162 -3.87 -1.34 -10.35
N ARG A 163 -4.76 -2.34 -10.33
CA ARG A 163 -4.87 -3.34 -11.40
C ARG A 163 -5.06 -2.66 -12.76
N VAL A 164 -6.06 -1.79 -12.87
CA VAL A 164 -6.40 -1.10 -14.12
C VAL A 164 -5.21 -0.29 -14.65
N ARG A 165 -4.46 0.39 -13.77
CA ARG A 165 -3.26 1.14 -14.16
C ARG A 165 -2.15 0.24 -14.67
N MET A 166 -1.87 -0.86 -13.96
CA MET A 166 -0.87 -1.83 -14.41
C MET A 166 -1.24 -2.44 -15.77
N LEU A 167 -2.51 -2.83 -15.96
CA LEU A 167 -3.00 -3.37 -17.23
C LEU A 167 -2.83 -2.38 -18.38
N ARG A 168 -3.12 -1.08 -18.17
CA ARG A 168 -2.89 -0.05 -19.19
C ARG A 168 -1.42 0.09 -19.59
N LEU A 169 -0.50 0.06 -18.61
CA LEU A 169 0.94 0.13 -18.88
C LEU A 169 1.41 -1.11 -19.66
N LEU A 170 0.93 -2.29 -19.30
CA LEU A 170 1.23 -3.55 -19.98
C LEU A 170 0.69 -3.55 -21.41
N ASP A 171 -0.55 -3.12 -21.61
CA ASP A 171 -1.20 -3.07 -22.93
C ASP A 171 -0.44 -2.11 -23.88
N ALA A 172 0.00 -0.95 -23.36
CA ALA A 172 0.82 -0.01 -24.13
C ALA A 172 2.19 -0.60 -24.51
N ALA A 173 2.84 -1.29 -23.57
CA ALA A 173 4.14 -1.94 -23.81
C ALA A 173 4.05 -3.05 -24.86
N LEU A 174 3.02 -3.91 -24.75
CA LEU A 174 2.79 -5.03 -25.68
C LEU A 174 2.34 -4.54 -27.07
N GLY A 175 1.51 -3.49 -27.14
CA GLY A 175 1.10 -2.88 -28.41
C GLY A 175 2.27 -2.27 -29.18
N GLY A 176 3.23 -1.66 -28.47
CA GLY A 176 4.45 -1.11 -29.06
C GLY A 176 5.37 -2.16 -29.68
N GLU A 177 5.34 -3.41 -29.19
CA GLU A 177 6.14 -4.52 -29.74
C GLU A 177 5.59 -5.03 -31.07
N ALA A 178 4.27 -5.13 -31.20
CA ALA A 178 3.62 -5.54 -32.44
C ALA A 178 3.96 -4.59 -33.60
N GLN A 179 4.16 -3.29 -33.31
CA GLN A 179 4.60 -2.31 -34.30
C GLN A 179 6.10 -2.37 -34.63
N ARG A 180 6.95 -2.90 -33.73
CA ARG A 180 8.42 -2.99 -33.94
C ARG A 180 8.85 -4.30 -34.61
N GLY A 181 8.14 -5.40 -34.37
CA GLY A 181 8.42 -6.71 -34.97
C GLY A 181 7.91 -6.90 -36.41
N GLY A 182 7.12 -5.94 -36.92
CA GLY A 182 6.60 -5.93 -38.29
C GLY A 182 7.44 -5.13 -39.30
N ARG A 183 8.71 -4.84 -38.99
CA ARG A 183 9.66 -4.17 -39.88
C ARG A 183 10.81 -5.08 -40.27
#